data_AF-A0A528AAX1-F1
#
_entry.id   AF-A0A528AAX1-F1
#
_cell.length_a   1.000
_cell.length_b   1.000
_cell.length_c   1.000
_cell.angle_alpha   90.00
_cell.angle_beta   90.00
_cell.angle_gamma   90.00
#
_symmetry.space_group_name_H-M   'P 1'
#
loop_
_entity.id
_entity.type
_entity.pdbx_description
1 polymer ?
#
loop_
_entity_poly.entity_id
_entity_poly.type
_entity_poly.pdbx_seq_one_letter_code
_entity_poly.pdbx_strand_id
1 'polypeptide(L)'
;MPRFRLDIEYDGSLYAGWQRQADQPSVQQAIEQAIERFCGERVSLRGAGRTDAGVHATGQVAHIDLLKAWPDDKVRDAVNAHLQAAKARIAILQAAVVPDSFDARFSATGRHYLYRIVNRRAPAALDKGKIW
;
A
#
# COMPACT_ATOMS: atom_id res chain seq x y z
N MET A 1 -2.94 -18.37 11.81
CA MET A 1 -3.34 -16.97 11.53
C MET A 1 -3.46 -16.87 10.02
N PRO A 2 -4.64 -16.64 9.44
CA PRO A 2 -4.75 -16.47 7.99
C PRO A 2 -3.85 -15.34 7.50
N ARG A 3 -3.05 -15.64 6.47
CA ARG A 3 -2.25 -14.66 5.74
C ARG A 3 -3.10 -14.04 4.63
N PHE A 4 -3.15 -12.72 4.61
CA PHE A 4 -3.79 -11.96 3.55
C PHE A 4 -2.75 -11.31 2.65
N ARG A 5 -2.84 -11.54 1.34
CA ARG A 5 -2.21 -10.70 0.33
C ARG A 5 -3.07 -9.46 0.13
N LEU A 6 -2.43 -8.30 0.01
CA LEU A 6 -3.03 -7.02 -0.30
C LEU A 6 -2.42 -6.48 -1.59
N ASP A 7 -3.27 -6.09 -2.54
CA ASP A 7 -2.89 -5.36 -3.74
C ASP A 7 -3.24 -3.87 -3.53
N ILE A 8 -2.27 -2.98 -3.73
CA ILE A 8 -2.29 -1.63 -3.17
C ILE A 8 -1.94 -0.60 -4.25
N GLU A 9 -2.76 0.44 -4.33
CA GLU A 9 -2.48 1.68 -5.05
C GLU A 9 -2.22 2.82 -4.06
N TYR A 10 -1.28 3.71 -4.36
CA TYR A 10 -1.12 4.94 -3.59
C TYR A 10 -0.47 6.08 -4.37
N ASP A 11 -0.86 7.30 -3.99
CA ASP A 11 -0.15 8.52 -4.34
C ASP A 11 0.91 8.81 -3.28
N GLY A 12 2.19 8.63 -3.66
CA GLY A 12 3.34 8.84 -2.77
C GLY A 12 3.60 10.28 -2.34
N SER A 13 2.89 11.28 -2.87
CA SER A 13 3.22 12.70 -2.68
C SER A 13 3.19 13.17 -1.22
N LEU A 14 2.45 12.49 -0.34
CA LEU A 14 2.29 12.85 1.07
C LEU A 14 3.14 12.00 2.02
N TYR A 15 3.98 11.11 1.49
CA TYR A 15 4.68 10.10 2.26
C TYR A 15 6.18 10.17 2.04
N ALA A 16 6.95 9.94 3.11
CA ALA A 16 8.40 9.74 3.07
C ALA A 16 8.78 8.33 2.57
N GLY A 17 7.97 7.78 1.66
CA GLY A 17 8.13 6.48 1.04
C GLY A 17 7.29 5.38 1.67
N TRP A 18 7.60 4.14 1.29
CA TRP A 18 6.89 2.95 1.72
C TRP A 18 7.14 2.63 3.21
N GLN A 19 8.41 2.52 3.59
CA GLN A 19 8.83 1.91 4.85
C GLN A 19 8.53 2.83 6.04
N ARG A 20 7.99 2.27 7.12
CA ARG A 20 7.80 3.00 8.38
C ARG A 20 9.13 3.50 8.95
N GLN A 21 9.15 4.78 9.30
CA GLN A 21 10.22 5.48 10.02
C GLN A 21 9.67 6.08 11.31
N ALA A 22 10.52 6.56 12.22
CA ALA A 22 10.09 7.05 13.53
C ALA A 22 9.19 8.29 13.43
N ASP A 23 9.60 9.29 12.64
CA ASP A 23 9.02 10.65 12.69
C ASP A 23 8.49 11.14 11.35
N GLN A 24 8.25 10.24 10.39
CA GLN A 24 7.83 10.60 9.04
C GLN A 24 6.64 9.75 8.57
N PRO A 25 5.64 10.36 7.89
CA PRO A 25 4.50 9.63 7.37
C PRO A 25 4.96 8.62 6.31
N SER A 26 4.45 7.39 6.40
CA SER A 26 4.77 6.32 5.45
C SER A 26 3.52 5.55 5.05
N VAL A 27 3.55 4.96 3.84
CA VAL A 27 2.44 4.13 3.35
C VAL A 27 2.23 2.92 4.26
N GLN A 28 3.32 2.27 4.68
CA GLN A 28 3.26 1.13 5.59
C GLN A 28 2.54 1.46 6.88
N GLN A 29 2.94 2.55 7.56
CA GLN A 29 2.35 2.95 8.83
C GLN A 29 0.86 3.28 8.70
N ALA A 30 0.46 3.96 7.63
CA ALA A 30 -0.94 4.30 7.40
C ALA A 30 -1.82 3.06 7.25
N ILE A 31 -1.34 2.04 6.52
CA ILE A 31 -2.05 0.76 6.37
C ILE A 31 -2.08 -0.01 7.69
N GLU A 32 -0.96 -0.11 8.41
CA GLU A 32 -0.89 -0.76 9.73
C GLU A 32 -1.88 -0.13 10.73
N GLN A 33 -1.97 1.21 10.76
CA GLN A 33 -2.92 1.93 11.62
C GLN A 33 -4.38 1.74 11.18
N ALA A 34 -4.65 1.64 9.88
CA ALA A 34 -5.99 1.35 9.37
C ALA A 34 -6.46 -0.06 9.76
N ILE A 35 -5.54 -1.04 9.75
CA ILE A 35 -5.81 -2.41 10.21
C ILE A 35 -6.04 -2.44 11.73
N GLU A 36 -5.23 -1.72 12.52
CA GLU A 36 -5.44 -1.61 13.97
C GLU A 36 -6.81 -1.00 14.29
N ARG A 37 -7.26 0.00 13.53
CA ARG A 37 -8.61 0.59 13.70
C ARG A 37 -9.73 -0.35 13.27
N PHE A 38 -9.50 -1.20 12.28
CA PHE A 38 -10.47 -2.17 11.79
C PHE A 38 -10.73 -3.29 12.80
N CYS A 39 -9.68 -3.97 13.27
CA CYS A 39 -9.82 -5.19 14.07
C CYS A 39 -9.13 -5.15 15.44
N GLY A 40 -8.48 -4.04 15.81
CA GLY A 40 -7.76 -3.91 17.08
C GLY A 40 -6.38 -4.56 17.10
N GLU A 41 -5.94 -5.15 15.99
CA GLU A 41 -4.69 -5.90 15.91
C GLU A 41 -3.54 -5.00 15.42
N ARG A 42 -2.43 -4.99 16.16
CA ARG A 42 -1.17 -4.41 15.69
C ARG A 42 -0.43 -5.45 14.84
N VAL A 43 -0.41 -5.21 13.54
CA VAL A 43 0.23 -6.11 12.58
C VAL A 43 1.54 -5.53 12.05
N SER A 44 2.38 -6.41 11.48
CA SER A 44 3.53 -5.99 10.66
C SER A 44 3.20 -6.22 9.20
N LEU A 45 3.15 -5.14 8.41
CA LEU A 45 2.93 -5.21 6.97
C LEU A 45 4.25 -5.48 6.23
N ARG A 46 4.28 -6.52 5.40
CA ARG A 46 5.46 -6.88 4.61
C ARG A 46 5.21 -6.65 3.12
N GLY A 47 5.85 -5.63 2.56
CA GLY A 47 5.73 -5.26 1.14
C GLY A 47 6.66 -6.06 0.21
N ALA A 48 6.26 -6.17 -1.06
CA ALA A 48 7.03 -6.83 -2.12
C ALA A 48 8.30 -6.05 -2.52
N GLY A 49 8.27 -4.73 -2.35
CA GLY A 49 9.39 -3.83 -2.57
C GLY A 49 9.23 -2.56 -1.73
N ARG A 50 10.27 -1.74 -1.69
CA ARG A 50 10.22 -0.40 -1.08
C ARG A 50 10.16 0.65 -2.20
N THR A 51 9.47 1.74 -1.93
CA THR A 51 9.47 2.94 -2.75
C THR A 51 10.00 4.10 -1.92
N ASP A 52 10.76 4.99 -2.57
CA ASP A 52 11.31 6.19 -1.94
C ASP A 52 10.23 7.27 -1.79
N ALA A 53 10.57 8.35 -1.07
CA ALA A 53 9.67 9.48 -0.86
C ALA A 53 9.15 10.06 -2.19
N GLY A 54 7.83 10.30 -2.25
CA GLY A 54 7.17 10.84 -3.44
C GLY A 54 6.87 9.82 -4.55
N VAL A 55 7.41 8.61 -4.51
CA VAL A 55 7.15 7.59 -5.54
C VAL A 55 5.75 7.00 -5.36
N HIS A 56 4.98 6.90 -6.45
CA HIS A 56 3.65 6.30 -6.47
C HIS A 56 3.70 4.79 -6.73
N ALA A 57 2.59 4.09 -6.49
CA ALA A 57 2.41 2.72 -6.96
C ALA A 57 0.98 2.48 -7.46
N THR A 58 0.87 1.71 -8.54
CA THR A 58 -0.41 1.26 -9.13
C THR A 58 -0.74 -0.19 -8.78
N GLY A 59 0.18 -0.90 -8.12
CA GLY A 59 0.07 -2.35 -7.89
C GLY A 59 1.15 -2.86 -6.95
N GLN A 60 1.42 -2.13 -5.87
CA GLN A 60 2.28 -2.64 -4.82
C GLN A 60 1.59 -3.82 -4.14
N VAL A 61 2.35 -4.87 -3.86
CA VAL A 61 1.83 -6.05 -3.16
C VAL A 61 2.40 -6.09 -1.75
N ALA A 62 1.58 -6.44 -0.78
CA ALA A 62 2.03 -6.71 0.58
C ALA A 62 1.28 -7.90 1.19
N HIS A 63 1.73 -8.36 2.35
CA HIS A 63 0.95 -9.30 3.15
C HIS A 63 0.96 -8.95 4.63
N ILE A 64 -0.08 -9.43 5.32
CA ILE A 64 -0.29 -9.38 6.76
C ILE A 64 -0.82 -10.72 7.25
N ASP A 65 -0.59 -11.01 8.53
CA ASP A 65 -1.21 -12.13 9.21
C ASP A 65 -2.23 -11.58 10.22
N LEU A 66 -3.47 -12.05 10.17
CA LEU A 66 -4.54 -11.68 11.11
C LEU A 66 -4.90 -12.87 12.00
N LEU A 67 -5.35 -12.62 13.23
CA LEU A 67 -5.80 -13.69 14.14
C LEU A 67 -7.09 -14.35 13.63
N LYS A 68 -8.03 -13.54 13.14
CA LYS A 68 -9.33 -14.00 12.66
C LYS A 68 -9.36 -14.16 11.15
N ALA A 69 -10.03 -15.21 10.69
CA ALA A 69 -10.44 -15.37 9.30
C ALA A 69 -11.60 -14.41 9.01
N TRP A 70 -11.30 -13.34 8.29
CA TRP A 70 -12.27 -12.40 7.76
C TRP A 70 -12.57 -12.74 6.29
N PRO A 71 -13.78 -12.45 5.80
CA PRO A 71 -14.03 -12.39 4.36
C PRO A 71 -13.07 -11.39 3.69
N ASP A 72 -12.58 -11.75 2.50
CA ASP A 72 -11.61 -10.97 1.73
C ASP A 72 -12.08 -9.54 1.45
N ASP A 73 -13.31 -9.41 0.97
CA ASP A 73 -13.96 -8.12 0.70
C ASP A 73 -14.08 -7.26 1.95
N LYS A 74 -14.38 -7.87 3.10
CA LYS A 74 -14.45 -7.17 4.38
C LYS A 74 -13.11 -6.59 4.82
N VAL A 75 -12.01 -7.32 4.63
CA VAL A 75 -10.66 -6.79 4.92
C VAL A 75 -10.37 -5.60 4.02
N ARG A 76 -10.60 -5.73 2.71
CA ARG A 76 -10.42 -4.64 1.73
C ARG A 76 -11.23 -3.40 2.12
N ASP A 77 -12.53 -3.56 2.31
CA ASP A 77 -13.47 -2.45 2.48
C ASP A 77 -13.28 -1.74 3.83
N ALA A 78 -13.05 -2.49 4.90
CA ALA A 78 -12.84 -1.90 6.22
C ALA A 78 -11.51 -1.14 6.31
N VAL A 79 -10.43 -1.69 5.76
CA VAL A 79 -9.13 -0.98 5.71
C VAL A 79 -9.25 0.29 4.87
N ASN A 80 -9.92 0.23 3.70
CA ASN A 80 -10.19 1.41 2.88
C ASN A 80 -11.01 2.47 3.61
N ALA A 81 -12.05 2.08 4.35
CA ALA A 81 -12.87 3.02 5.12
C ALA A 81 -12.02 3.81 6.14
N HIS A 82 -11.09 3.14 6.83
CA HIS A 82 -10.19 3.81 7.78
C HIS A 82 -9.11 4.67 7.10
N LEU A 83 -8.56 4.21 5.96
CA LEU A 83 -7.64 5.02 5.15
C LEU A 83 -8.33 6.31 4.67
N GLN A 84 -9.57 6.20 4.18
CA GLN A 84 -10.36 7.35 3.73
C GLN A 84 -10.68 8.30 4.88
N ALA A 85 -11.08 7.79 6.05
CA ALA A 85 -11.34 8.60 7.23
C ALA A 85 -10.08 9.37 7.68
N ALA A 86 -8.90 8.77 7.53
CA ALA A 86 -7.61 9.41 7.77
C ALA A 86 -7.14 10.34 6.64
N LYS A 87 -7.94 10.51 5.57
CA LYS A 87 -7.60 11.25 4.34
C LYS A 87 -6.29 10.75 3.70
N ALA A 88 -5.98 9.47 3.86
CA ALA A 88 -4.84 8.84 3.23
C ALA A 88 -5.05 8.75 1.72
N ARG A 89 -3.98 8.88 0.93
CA ARG A 89 -4.03 8.67 -0.53
C ARG A 89 -3.57 7.26 -0.89
N ILE A 90 -4.19 6.27 -0.26
CA ILE A 90 -3.87 4.85 -0.37
C ILE A 90 -5.19 4.09 -0.54
N ALA A 91 -5.22 3.12 -1.44
CA ALA A 91 -6.34 2.22 -1.64
C ALA A 91 -5.86 0.76 -1.66
N ILE A 92 -6.56 -0.09 -0.91
CA ILE A 92 -6.50 -1.54 -1.04
C ILE A 92 -7.43 -1.92 -2.20
N LEU A 93 -6.85 -2.37 -3.30
CA LEU A 93 -7.59 -2.81 -4.49
C LEU A 93 -8.21 -4.18 -4.27
N GLN A 94 -7.46 -5.08 -3.65
CA GLN A 94 -7.85 -6.45 -3.34
C GLN A 94 -7.20 -6.93 -2.05
N ALA A 95 -7.94 -7.73 -1.29
CA ALA A 95 -7.38 -8.60 -0.27
C ALA A 95 -7.72 -10.05 -0.64
N ALA A 96 -6.84 -11.00 -0.32
CA ALA A 96 -7.08 -12.42 -0.56
C ALA A 96 -6.33 -13.28 0.44
N VAL A 97 -6.97 -14.31 1.00
CA VAL A 97 -6.27 -15.34 1.77
C VAL A 97 -5.28 -16.08 0.87
N VAL A 98 -4.06 -16.26 1.35
CA VAL A 98 -2.97 -16.96 0.65
C VAL A 98 -2.34 -18.02 1.57
N PRO A 99 -1.62 -19.01 1.02
CA PRO A 99 -0.89 -19.98 1.84
C PRO A 99 0.13 -19.31 2.77
N ASP A 100 0.39 -19.91 3.92
CA ASP A 100 1.38 -19.41 4.90
C ASP A 100 2.81 -19.31 4.33
N SER A 101 3.10 -20.04 3.24
CA SER A 101 4.36 -19.99 2.50
C SER A 101 4.50 -18.77 1.59
N PHE A 102 3.44 -18.02 1.33
CA PHE A 102 3.50 -16.81 0.53
C PHE A 102 4.24 -15.69 1.27
N ASP A 103 5.25 -15.10 0.65
CA ASP A 103 5.88 -13.88 1.13
C ASP A 103 5.94 -12.87 -0.02
N ALA A 104 5.31 -11.71 0.16
CA ALA A 104 5.21 -10.69 -0.89
C ALA A 104 6.58 -10.32 -1.51
N ARG A 105 7.66 -10.35 -0.73
CA ARG A 105 9.02 -10.04 -1.21
C ARG A 105 9.69 -11.24 -1.87
N PHE A 106 9.60 -12.42 -1.26
CA PHE A 106 10.36 -13.59 -1.71
C PHE A 106 9.64 -14.45 -2.75
N SER A 107 8.31 -14.43 -2.77
CA SER A 107 7.51 -15.10 -3.81
C SER A 107 7.44 -14.29 -5.11
N ALA A 108 7.83 -13.01 -5.09
CA ALA A 108 7.83 -12.15 -6.28
C ALA A 108 8.99 -12.51 -7.23
N THR A 109 8.66 -12.81 -8.50
CA THR A 109 9.63 -13.15 -9.55
C THR A 109 10.16 -11.94 -10.32
N GLY A 110 9.51 -10.78 -10.21
CA GLY A 110 9.90 -9.55 -10.89
C GLY A 110 9.19 -8.33 -10.31
N ARG A 111 9.71 -7.14 -10.64
CA ARG A 111 9.08 -5.85 -10.34
C ARG A 111 9.15 -4.98 -11.59
N HIS A 112 8.12 -4.19 -11.83
CA HIS A 112 8.04 -3.29 -12.98
C HIS A 112 7.90 -1.85 -12.49
N TYR A 113 8.61 -0.94 -13.14
CA TYR A 113 8.57 0.49 -12.88
C TYR A 113 8.25 1.22 -14.19
N LEU A 114 7.41 2.25 -14.09
CA LEU A 114 7.06 3.12 -15.20
C LEU A 114 7.50 4.53 -14.86
N TYR A 115 8.42 5.09 -15.66
CA TYR A 115 8.77 6.49 -15.62
C TYR A 115 8.05 7.23 -16.75
N ARG A 116 7.33 8.31 -16.43
CA ARG A 116 6.55 9.09 -17.39
C ARG A 116 7.19 10.46 -17.57
N ILE A 117 7.55 10.81 -18.79
CA ILE A 117 8.15 12.10 -19.16
C ILE A 117 7.22 12.81 -20.13
N VAL A 118 6.89 14.07 -19.87
CA VAL A 118 6.11 14.91 -20.77
C VAL A 118 7.01 15.85 -21.55
N ASN A 119 7.11 15.62 -22.86
CA ASN A 119 7.95 16.43 -23.73
C ASN A 119 7.15 17.54 -24.42
N ARG A 120 6.88 18.63 -23.69
CA ARG A 120 6.21 19.82 -24.22
C ARG A 120 6.60 21.07 -23.43
N ARG A 121 6.38 22.26 -24.00
CA ARG A 121 6.69 23.53 -23.32
C ARG A 121 5.79 23.84 -22.12
N ALA A 122 4.49 23.56 -22.26
CA ALA A 122 3.51 23.88 -21.23
C ALA A 122 3.59 22.88 -20.06
N PRO A 123 3.48 23.34 -18.79
CA PRO A 123 3.56 22.44 -17.64
C PRO A 123 2.40 21.43 -17.58
N ALA A 124 2.58 20.37 -16.80
CA ALA A 124 1.53 19.40 -16.50
C ALA A 124 0.58 19.95 -15.42
N ALA A 125 -0.64 20.32 -15.80
CA ALA A 125 -1.65 20.79 -14.85
C ALA A 125 -2.37 19.63 -14.14
N LEU A 126 -2.81 18.61 -14.89
CA LEU A 126 -3.59 17.48 -14.37
C LEU A 126 -2.71 16.41 -13.71
N ASP A 127 -1.57 16.12 -14.34
CA ASP A 127 -0.62 15.09 -13.91
C ASP A 127 0.54 15.69 -13.07
N LYS A 128 0.33 16.88 -12.48
CA LYS A 128 1.36 17.53 -11.66
C LYS A 128 1.86 16.59 -10.56
N GLY A 129 3.17 16.37 -10.51
CA GLY A 129 3.81 15.48 -9.55
C GLY A 129 3.80 14.00 -9.92
N LYS A 130 3.15 13.60 -11.03
CA LYS A 130 3.09 12.21 -11.52
C LYS A 130 3.96 11.95 -12.75
N ILE A 131 4.41 13.01 -13.39
CA ILE A 131 5.22 12.98 -14.61
C ILE A 131 6.34 14.02 -14.48
N TRP A 132 7.47 13.75 -15.14
CA TRP A 132 8.55 14.71 -15.30
C TRP A 132 8.29 15.65 -16.46
#